data_AF-A0A939KT08-F1
#
_entry.id   AF-A0A939KT08-F1
#
_cell.length_a   1.000
_cell.length_b   1.000
_cell.length_c   1.000
_cell.angle_alpha   90.00
_cell.angle_beta   90.00
_cell.angle_gamma   90.00
#
_symmetry.space_group_name_H-M   'P 1'
#
loop_
_entity.id
_entity.type
_entity.pdbx_description
1 polymer ?
#
loop_
_entity_poly.entity_id
_entity_poly.type
_entity_poly.pdbx_seq_one_letter_code
_entity_poly.pdbx_strand_id
1 'polypeptide(L)' 'MAEVITLKLPETLAQQAKEIAALKEQRLEDVLVEWIERAIKEIPVELLPDEQVLALCDLQMEASDQEVFSDLLARNAEGR' A
#
# COMPACT_ATOMS: atom_id res chain seq x y z
N MET A 1 16.78 6.38 2.16
CA MET A 1 17.28 7.17 3.31
C MET A 1 16.55 6.63 4.53
N ALA A 2 17.25 6.23 5.60
CA ALA A 2 16.61 5.68 6.79
C ALA A 2 16.53 6.77 7.87
N GLU A 3 15.32 7.12 8.29
CA GLU A 3 15.06 8.09 9.34
C GLU A 3 14.78 7.33 10.65
N VAL A 4 15.51 7.64 11.73
CA VAL A 4 15.37 6.95 13.02
C VAL A 4 14.51 7.80 13.93
N ILE A 5 13.27 7.37 14.13
CA ILE A 5 12.29 8.02 15.01
C ILE A 5 12.09 7.19 16.28
N THR A 6 12.21 7.84 17.44
CA THR A 6 11.86 7.21 18.73
C THR A 6 10.37 7.36 18.98
N LEU A 7 9.60 6.31 18.71
CA LEU A 7 8.16 6.30 18.95
C LEU A 7 7.84 5.73 20.34
N LYS A 8 7.08 6.47 21.16
CA LYS A 8 6.49 5.91 22.38
C LYS A 8 5.21 5.17 22.00
N LEU A 9 5.31 3.85 21.94
CA LEU A 9 4.19 2.97 21.65
C LEU A 9 3.35 2.72 22.91
N PRO A 10 2.02 2.62 22.81
CA PRO A 10 1.19 2.12 23.90
C PRO A 10 1.64 0.71 24.31
N GLU A 11 1.63 0.39 25.61
CA GLU A 11 2.07 -0.92 26.12
C GLU A 11 1.32 -2.08 25.47
N THR A 12 0.04 -1.88 25.16
CA THR A 12 -0.81 -2.85 24.45
C THR A 12 -0.28 -3.17 23.06
N LEU A 13 0.16 -2.15 22.31
CA LEU A 13 0.71 -2.31 20.96
C LEU A 13 2.11 -2.94 21.01
N ALA A 14 2.91 -2.55 22.01
CA ALA A 14 4.24 -3.11 22.23
C ALA A 14 4.18 -4.61 22.59
N GLN A 15 3.16 -5.02 23.36
CA GLN A 15 2.95 -6.41 23.72
C GLN A 15 2.52 -7.24 22.50
N GLN A 16 1.54 -6.77 21.73
CA GLN A 16 1.10 -7.44 20.50
C GLN A 16 2.22 -7.55 19.46
N ALA A 17 3.00 -6.48 19.28
CA ALA A 17 4.13 -6.50 18.37
C ALA A 17 5.21 -7.49 18.83
N LYS A 18 5.44 -7.66 20.14
CA LYS A 18 6.36 -8.70 20.68
C LYS A 18 5.87 -10.11 20.41
N GLU A 19 4.57 -10.37 20.59
CA GLU A 19 3.98 -11.68 20.30
C GLU A 19 4.11 -12.03 18.82
N ILE A 20 3.89 -11.05 17.94
CA ILE A 20 3.96 -11.25 16.49
C ILE A 20 5.40 -11.34 15.99
N ALA A 21 6.32 -10.59 16.61
CA ALA A 21 7.76 -10.73 16.40
C ALA A 21 8.24 -12.14 16.80
N ALA A 22 7.76 -12.67 17.93
CA ALA A 22 8.05 -14.04 18.35
C ALA A 22 7.46 -15.08 17.39
N LEU A 23 6.25 -14.84 16.87
CA LEU A 23 5.58 -15.70 15.88
C LEU A 23 6.24 -15.70 14.50
N LYS A 24 6.74 -14.54 14.05
CA LYS A 24 7.43 -14.39 12.77
C LYS A 24 8.95 -14.64 12.84
N GLU A 25 9.50 -14.91 14.03
CA GLU A 25 10.95 -14.99 14.28
C GLU A 25 11.71 -13.74 13.78
N GLN A 26 11.04 -12.59 13.82
CA GLN A 26 11.58 -11.31 13.34
C GLN A 26 11.82 -10.37 14.52
N ARG A 27 12.64 -9.34 14.30
CA ARG A 27 12.81 -8.28 15.29
C ARG A 27 11.53 -7.48 15.38
N LEU A 28 11.24 -6.99 16.59
CA LEU A 28 10.11 -6.08 16.84
C LEU A 28 10.13 -4.87 15.88
N GLU A 29 11.34 -4.38 15.58
CA GLU A 29 11.61 -3.27 14.67
C GLU A 29 11.08 -3.56 13.26
N ASP A 30 11.40 -4.73 12.70
CA ASP A 30 10.95 -5.16 11.37
C ASP A 30 9.43 -5.36 11.31
N VAL A 31 8.83 -5.95 12.35
CA VAL A 31 7.38 -6.13 12.42
C VAL A 31 6.64 -4.79 12.47
N LEU A 32 7.16 -3.82 13.23
CA LEU A 32 6.59 -2.48 13.29
C LEU A 32 6.71 -1.75 11.95
N VAL A 33 7.84 -1.88 11.25
CA VAL A 33 8.01 -1.30 9.92
C VAL A 33 7.04 -1.93 8.92
N GLU A 34 6.91 -3.26 8.88
CA GLU A 34 5.93 -3.93 8.00
C GLU A 34 4.50 -3.50 8.31
N TRP A 35 4.15 -3.34 9.59
CA TRP A 35 2.84 -2.88 9.99
C TRP A 35 2.57 -1.43 9.60
N ILE A 36 3.56 -0.55 9.72
CA ILE A 36 3.46 0.84 9.25
C ILE A 36 3.31 0.84 7.73
N GLU A 37 4.12 0.07 7.01
CA GLU A 37 4.06 -0.03 5.55
C GLU A 37 2.70 -0.54 5.08
N ARG A 38 2.15 -1.55 5.76
CA ARG A 38 0.84 -2.10 5.49
C ARG A 38 -0.30 -1.14 5.87
N ALA A 39 -0.19 -0.46 7.00
CA ALA A 39 -1.13 0.57 7.40
C ALA A 39 -1.15 1.72 6.41
N ILE A 40 0.01 2.11 5.85
CA ILE A 40 0.14 3.12 4.79
C ILE A 40 -0.50 2.64 3.47
N LYS A 41 -0.26 1.38 3.09
CA LYS A 41 -0.85 0.78 1.88
C LYS A 41 -2.36 0.60 1.97
N GLU A 42 -2.89 0.40 3.18
CA GLU A 42 -4.32 0.25 3.46
C GLU A 42 -4.98 1.57 3.93
N ILE A 43 -4.31 2.73 3.82
CA ILE A 43 -4.94 4.03 4.13
C ILE A 43 -6.14 4.21 3.20
N PRO A 44 -7.37 4.31 3.73
CA PRO A 44 -8.51 4.63 2.89
C PRO A 44 -8.28 5.98 2.22
N VAL A 45 -8.61 6.08 0.94
CA VAL A 45 -8.47 7.31 0.13
C VAL A 45 -9.01 8.55 0.83
N GLU A 46 -10.02 8.39 1.69
CA GLU A 46 -10.65 9.43 2.50
C GLU A 46 -9.71 10.14 3.51
N LEU A 47 -8.59 9.51 3.86
CA LEU A 47 -7.57 10.05 4.77
C LEU A 47 -6.33 10.57 4.03
N LEU A 48 -6.27 10.43 2.71
CA LEU A 48 -5.18 10.98 1.91
C LEU A 48 -5.36 12.50 1.74
N PRO A 49 -4.28 13.28 1.80
CA PRO A 49 -4.34 14.70 1.46
C PRO A 49 -4.75 14.87 -0.01
N ASP A 50 -5.47 15.94 -0.32
CA ASP A 50 -6.07 16.18 -1.64
C ASP A 50 -5.08 16.03 -2.81
N GLU A 51 -3.82 16.44 -2.63
CA GLU A 51 -2.78 16.30 -3.65
C GLU A 51 -2.48 14.84 -4.02
N GLN A 52 -2.49 13.92 -3.04
CA GLN A 52 -2.27 12.50 -3.30
C GLN A 52 -3.52 11.82 -3.88
N VAL A 53 -4.72 12.30 -3.53
CA VAL A 53 -5.97 11.85 -4.15
C VAL A 53 -6.01 12.24 -5.64
N LEU A 54 -5.61 13.47 -5.96
CA LEU A 54 -5.47 13.90 -7.37
C LEU A 54 -4.44 13.05 -8.12
N ALA A 55 -3.28 12.78 -7.52
CA ALA A 55 -2.27 11.91 -8.12
C ALA A 55 -2.75 10.47 -8.36
N LEU A 56 -3.61 9.94 -7.49
CA LEU A 56 -4.28 8.64 -7.68
C LEU A 56 -5.31 8.68 -8.82
N CYS A 57 -6.03 9.80 -9.00
CA CYS A 57 -6.94 9.99 -10.14
C CYS A 57 -6.19 10.12 -11.47
N ASP A 58 -4.97 10.65 -11.45
CA ASP A 58 -4.09 10.74 -12.62
C ASP A 58 -3.40 9.41 -12.98
N LEU A 59 -3.57 8.35 -12.18
CA LEU A 59 -3.13 7.01 -12.55
C LEU A 59 -3.95 6.50 -13.73
N GLN A 60 -3.36 6.59 -14.91
CA GLN A 60 -3.85 5.93 -16.11
C GLN A 60 -3.15 4.58 -16.28
N MET A 61 -3.79 3.66 -17.02
CA MET A 61 -3.13 2.45 -17.52
C MET A 61 -1.84 2.84 -18.24
N GLU A 62 -0.79 2.05 -18.08
CA GLU A 62 0.38 2.20 -18.95
C GLU A 62 -0.03 2.10 -20.42
N ALA A 63 0.62 2.90 -21.27
CA ALA A 63 0.28 2.98 -22.69
C ALA A 63 0.26 1.60 -23.39
N SER A 64 1.15 0.70 -22.97
CA SER A 64 1.22 -0.68 -23.44
C SER A 64 -0.04 -1.49 -23.10
N ASP A 65 -0.56 -1.35 -21.88
CA ASP A 65 -1.79 -2.02 -21.45
C ASP A 65 -3.03 -1.41 -22.12
N GLN A 66 -3.02 -0.09 -22.35
CA GLN A 66 -4.10 0.60 -23.04
C GLN A 66 -4.22 0.18 -24.52
N GLU A 67 -3.09 -0.04 -25.20
CA GLU A 67 -3.08 -0.54 -26.59
C GLU A 67 -3.66 -1.96 -26.69
N VAL A 68 -3.22 -2.86 -25.79
CA VAL A 68 -3.76 -4.23 -25.71
C VAL A 68 -5.25 -4.21 -25.39
N PHE A 69 -5.67 -3.37 -24.44
CA PHE A 69 -7.09 -3.24 -24.09
C PHE A 69 -7.93 -2.71 -25.27
N SER A 70 -7.41 -1.74 -26.03
CA SER A 70 -8.07 -1.22 -27.22
C SER A 70 -8.20 -2.26 -28.33
N ASP A 71 -7.16 -3.08 -28.57
CA ASP A 71 -7.22 -4.20 -29.52
C ASP A 71 -8.29 -5.22 -29.12
N LEU A 72 -8.32 -5.61 -27.84
CA LEU A 72 -9.31 -6.53 -27.31
C LEU A 72 -10.74 -5.99 -27.42
N LEU A 73 -10.94 -4.69 -27.16
CA LEU A 73 -12.25 -4.04 -27.33
C LEU A 73 -12.69 -3.98 -28.79
N ALA A 74 -11.78 -3.64 -29.71
CA ALA A 74 -12.08 -3.61 -31.13
C ALA A 74 -12.52 -4.99 -31.64
N ARG A 75 -11.80 -6.04 -31.23
CA ARG A 75 -12.11 -7.44 -31.58
C ARG A 75 -13.40 -7.94 -30.95
N ASN A 76 -13.75 -7.45 -29.76
CA ASN A 76 -15.03 -7.77 -29.12
C ASN A 76 -16.20 -7.07 -29.84
N ALA A 77 -16.00 -5.85 -30.31
CA ALA A 77 -17.02 -5.07 -31.02
C ALA A 77 -17.31 -5.61 -32.44
N GLU A 78 -16.31 -6.21 -33.11
CA GLU A 78 -16.47 -6.87 -34.41
C GLU A 78 -17.19 -8.24 -34.33
N GLY A 79 -17.32 -8.81 -33.12
CA GLY A 79 -17.96 -10.10 -32.87
C GLY A 79 -19.49 -10.05 -32.71
N ARG A 80 -20.15 -8.97 -33.16
CA ARG A 80 -21.60 -8.75 -33.00
C ARG A 80 -22.33 -8.62 -34.33
#